data_AF-A0A147BMM4-F1
#
_entry.id   AF-A0A147BMM4-F1
#
_cell.length_a   1.000
_cell.length_b   1.000
_cell.length_c   1.000
_cell.angle_alpha   90.00
_cell.angle_beta   90.00
_cell.angle_gamma   90.00
#
_symmetry.space_group_name_H-M   'P 1'
#
loop_
_entity.id
_entity.type
_entity.pdbx_description
1 polymer ?
#
loop_
_entity_poly.entity_id
_entity_poly.type
_entity_poly.pdbx_seq_one_letter_code
_entity_poly.pdbx_strand_id
1 'polypeptide(L)'
;MASFRVAEFSEVLDWRPMLFQEPIVAQRACVLCGVVYKRAVRLPCIHTLCAKCHAECVERGSTCPVDQKPFCEDDVEQLDVSPKYLLNRTVACWNAPKGCSFIGTAASLLDHYKECGFSVVPCCLCRSSVLQCDILEHFKTGCSIHEAKYAPTDNLVTNDLKDVSSTSFEMKRAMGKISEDLMSLQTSLNQCSEDVRAEGARCKGQSEAEASKLAKQLNSLNTVCTTGFAEELRVLQAAMTDYKEHVSKELRLLGCSKPRRVHWYIEGWADLKEKALEGGLQSLNSPTRDIFGYSVCQVFQLDLKEGNDRIGCFMRIYPRKKDLQLEWPFRKVYTVGVIHPKDQSNVISHIVNPGNCEDKLQHCFLRPKEKANVACGAQTLATATELETGGFIQSNTLHMFLEIEP
;
A
#
# COMPACT_ATOMS: atom_id res chain seq x y z
N MET A 1 10.38 -7.75 -35.80
CA MET A 1 9.26 -7.27 -34.96
C MET A 1 8.91 -8.37 -33.98
N ALA A 2 8.86 -8.07 -32.69
CA ALA A 2 8.41 -9.02 -31.69
C ALA A 2 6.92 -8.76 -31.40
N SER A 3 6.12 -9.83 -31.39
CA SER A 3 4.71 -9.75 -31.04
C SER A 3 4.55 -10.07 -29.56
N PHE A 4 3.94 -9.16 -28.81
CA PHE A 4 3.66 -9.36 -27.38
C PHE A 4 2.17 -9.28 -27.13
N ARG A 5 1.65 -10.15 -26.28
CA ARG A 5 0.29 -9.98 -25.74
C ARG A 5 0.33 -8.99 -24.58
N VAL A 6 -0.74 -8.24 -24.42
CA VAL A 6 -0.93 -7.30 -23.30
C VAL A 6 -2.10 -7.76 -22.44
N ALA A 7 -2.10 -7.48 -21.15
CA ALA A 7 -3.23 -7.79 -20.26
C ALA A 7 -3.36 -6.76 -19.13
N GLU A 8 -4.59 -6.53 -18.65
CA GLU A 8 -4.96 -5.56 -17.61
C GLU A 8 -4.85 -4.09 -18.05
N PHE A 9 -4.95 -3.82 -19.34
CA PHE A 9 -4.85 -2.46 -19.90
C PHE A 9 -6.14 -1.97 -20.54
N SER A 10 -6.86 -2.84 -21.26
CA SER A 10 -8.13 -2.52 -21.91
C SER A 10 -8.82 -3.80 -22.36
N GLU A 11 -10.12 -3.94 -22.13
CA GLU A 11 -10.92 -5.09 -22.61
C GLU A 11 -10.76 -5.37 -24.11
N VAL A 12 -10.49 -4.33 -24.91
CA VAL A 12 -10.40 -4.45 -26.36
C VAL A 12 -9.01 -4.92 -26.82
N LEU A 13 -7.95 -4.59 -26.07
CA LEU A 13 -6.57 -4.93 -26.41
C LEU A 13 -6.03 -6.13 -25.64
N ASP A 14 -6.62 -6.44 -24.49
CA ASP A 14 -6.20 -7.52 -23.63
C ASP A 14 -6.21 -8.85 -24.38
N TRP A 15 -5.13 -9.61 -24.18
CA TRP A 15 -4.79 -10.86 -24.85
C TRP A 15 -4.57 -10.79 -26.36
N ARG A 16 -4.66 -9.62 -27.00
CA ARG A 16 -4.37 -9.50 -28.43
C ARG A 16 -2.86 -9.39 -28.69
N PRO A 17 -2.35 -10.00 -29.78
CA PRO A 17 -0.95 -9.89 -30.16
C PRO A 17 -0.65 -8.48 -30.69
N MET A 18 0.15 -7.71 -29.97
CA MET A 18 0.52 -6.34 -30.34
C MET A 18 1.90 -6.36 -31.02
N LEU A 19 1.99 -5.74 -32.20
CA LEU A 19 3.22 -5.63 -32.99
C LEU A 19 3.93 -4.32 -32.67
N PHE A 20 4.48 -4.22 -31.46
CA PHE A 20 5.21 -3.04 -31.01
C PHE A 20 6.44 -2.79 -31.86
N GLN A 21 6.66 -1.52 -32.21
CA GLN A 21 7.84 -1.08 -32.94
C GLN A 21 9.00 -0.79 -31.99
N GLU A 22 8.71 -0.42 -30.74
CA GLU A 22 9.74 -0.08 -29.77
C GLU A 22 10.25 -1.29 -28.97
N PRO A 23 11.58 -1.53 -28.91
CA PRO A 23 12.18 -2.63 -28.15
C PRO A 23 11.92 -2.57 -26.65
N ILE A 24 11.67 -1.36 -26.10
CA ILE A 24 11.50 -1.13 -24.66
C ILE A 24 10.30 -1.88 -24.08
N VAL A 25 9.30 -2.22 -24.90
CA VAL A 25 8.12 -2.98 -24.46
C VAL A 25 8.50 -4.43 -24.13
N ALA A 26 9.50 -5.00 -24.82
CA ALA A 26 10.00 -6.35 -24.57
C ALA A 26 10.57 -6.50 -23.15
N GLN A 27 11.21 -5.45 -22.61
CA GLN A 27 11.78 -5.45 -21.26
C GLN A 27 10.73 -5.48 -20.14
N ARG A 28 9.45 -5.22 -20.49
CA ARG A 28 8.30 -5.26 -19.57
C ARG A 28 7.47 -6.53 -19.72
N ALA A 29 7.77 -7.37 -20.71
CA ALA A 29 7.13 -8.67 -20.82
C ALA A 29 7.61 -9.59 -19.69
N CYS A 30 6.70 -10.36 -19.12
CA CYS A 30 7.07 -11.43 -18.21
C CYS A 30 7.93 -12.45 -18.97
N VAL A 31 9.10 -12.79 -18.43
CA VAL A 31 10.02 -13.75 -19.07
C VAL A 31 9.45 -15.17 -19.14
N LEU A 32 8.49 -15.50 -18.26
CA LEU A 32 7.86 -16.83 -18.23
C LEU A 32 6.70 -16.96 -19.22
N CYS A 33 5.73 -16.04 -19.16
CA CYS A 33 4.53 -16.15 -20.00
C CYS A 33 4.56 -15.27 -21.25
N GLY A 34 5.55 -14.40 -21.40
CA GLY A 34 5.72 -13.50 -22.55
C GLY A 34 4.69 -12.37 -22.64
N VAL A 35 3.81 -12.23 -21.65
CA VAL A 35 2.74 -11.22 -21.62
C VAL A 35 3.23 -9.96 -20.90
N VAL A 36 2.88 -8.80 -21.44
CA VAL A 36 3.07 -7.50 -20.80
C VAL A 36 1.84 -7.21 -19.94
N TYR A 37 2.04 -7.10 -18.63
CA TYR A 37 0.98 -6.77 -17.67
C TYR A 37 1.08 -5.32 -17.22
N LYS A 38 -0.04 -4.79 -16.72
CA LYS A 38 -0.07 -3.49 -16.05
C LYS A 38 0.90 -3.47 -14.86
N ARG A 39 0.90 -4.55 -14.07
CA ARG A 39 1.78 -4.73 -12.92
C ARG A 39 2.71 -5.92 -13.13
N ALA A 40 3.99 -5.68 -12.96
CA ALA A 40 5.04 -6.68 -13.02
C ALA A 40 6.08 -6.38 -11.93
N VAL A 41 6.99 -7.32 -11.75
CA VAL A 41 8.06 -7.25 -10.75
C VAL A 41 9.37 -7.51 -11.48
N ARG A 42 10.39 -6.69 -11.23
CA ARG A 42 11.75 -6.96 -11.71
C ARG A 42 12.60 -7.47 -10.56
N LEU A 43 13.16 -8.66 -10.78
CA LEU A 43 14.05 -9.30 -9.83
C LEU A 43 15.43 -8.61 -9.81
N PRO A 44 16.23 -8.79 -8.75
CA PRO A 44 17.62 -8.30 -8.70
C PRO A 44 18.49 -8.78 -9.86
N CYS A 45 18.18 -9.96 -10.42
CA CYS A 45 18.82 -10.50 -11.62
C CYS A 45 18.26 -9.94 -12.94
N ILE A 46 17.56 -8.80 -12.91
CA ILE A 46 16.97 -8.04 -14.02
C ILE A 46 15.84 -8.71 -14.82
N HIS A 47 15.50 -9.97 -14.51
CA HIS A 47 14.35 -10.64 -15.12
C HIS A 47 13.02 -10.07 -14.62
N THR A 48 12.12 -9.78 -15.55
CA THR A 48 10.77 -9.26 -15.26
C THR A 48 9.78 -10.43 -15.17
N LEU A 49 8.97 -10.47 -14.12
CA LEU A 49 7.89 -11.44 -13.90
C LEU A 49 6.55 -10.72 -13.71
N CYS A 50 5.44 -11.28 -14.20
CA CYS A 50 4.12 -10.79 -13.81
C CYS A 50 3.79 -11.22 -12.37
N ALA A 51 2.78 -10.59 -11.76
CA ALA A 51 2.40 -10.89 -10.37
C ALA A 51 2.10 -12.38 -10.13
N LYS A 52 1.43 -13.05 -11.06
CA LYS A 52 1.10 -14.48 -10.96
C LYS A 52 2.36 -15.36 -11.01
N CYS A 53 3.22 -15.16 -12.02
CA CYS A 53 4.46 -15.91 -12.15
C CYS A 53 5.44 -15.62 -11.00
N HIS A 54 5.46 -14.40 -10.48
CA HIS A 54 6.25 -14.05 -9.30
C HIS A 54 5.77 -14.82 -8.07
N ALA A 55 4.46 -14.84 -7.79
CA ALA A 55 3.89 -15.59 -6.67
C ALA A 55 4.24 -17.08 -6.75
N GLU A 56 4.15 -17.69 -7.93
CA GLU A 56 4.57 -19.09 -8.14
C GLU A 56 6.08 -19.31 -7.88
N CYS A 57 6.93 -18.33 -8.18
CA CYS A 57 8.36 -18.42 -7.89
C CYS A 57 8.64 -18.32 -6.38
N VAL A 58 7.90 -17.48 -5.67
CA VAL A 58 7.98 -17.35 -4.20
C VAL A 58 7.57 -18.66 -3.53
N GLU A 59 6.44 -19.25 -3.94
CA GLU A 59 5.96 -20.54 -3.41
C GLU A 59 6.97 -21.69 -3.60
N ARG A 60 7.82 -21.58 -4.63
CA ARG A 60 8.85 -22.57 -4.97
C ARG A 60 10.23 -22.28 -4.38
N GLY A 61 10.34 -21.32 -3.47
CA GLY A 61 11.58 -21.02 -2.74
C GLY A 61 12.33 -19.78 -3.23
N SER A 62 11.64 -18.81 -3.85
CA SER A 62 12.17 -17.48 -4.19
C SER A 62 13.47 -17.49 -5.01
N THR A 63 13.50 -18.33 -6.04
CA THR A 63 14.58 -18.37 -7.03
C THR A 63 14.09 -17.94 -8.40
N CYS A 64 14.89 -17.15 -9.12
CA CYS A 64 14.58 -16.80 -10.49
C CYS A 64 14.58 -18.06 -11.38
N PRO A 65 13.51 -18.33 -12.14
CA PRO A 65 13.42 -19.53 -12.98
C PRO A 65 14.35 -19.50 -14.20
N VAL A 66 14.93 -18.35 -14.53
CA VAL A 66 15.81 -18.19 -15.71
C VAL A 66 17.27 -18.47 -15.37
N ASP A 67 17.77 -17.87 -14.29
CA ASP A 67 19.18 -17.98 -13.90
C ASP A 67 19.42 -18.62 -12.53
N GLN A 68 18.35 -19.14 -11.89
CA GLN A 68 18.35 -19.84 -10.61
C GLN A 68 18.91 -19.03 -9.43
N LYS A 69 19.10 -17.72 -9.59
CA LYS A 69 19.56 -16.87 -8.49
C LYS A 69 18.45 -16.68 -7.46
N PRO A 70 18.76 -16.80 -6.15
CA PRO A 70 17.81 -16.47 -5.11
C PRO A 70 17.51 -14.97 -5.13
N PHE A 71 16.31 -14.60 -4.72
CA PHE A 71 15.91 -13.21 -4.50
C PHE A 71 15.13 -13.08 -3.19
N CYS A 72 15.27 -11.93 -2.55
CA CYS A 72 14.41 -11.54 -1.43
C CYS A 72 13.20 -10.79 -1.97
N GLU A 73 12.00 -11.05 -1.43
CA GLU A 73 10.78 -10.35 -1.82
C GLU A 73 10.83 -8.84 -1.51
N ASP A 74 11.61 -8.42 -0.52
CA ASP A 74 11.80 -7.00 -0.18
C ASP A 74 12.72 -6.26 -1.17
N ASP A 75 13.56 -6.99 -1.91
CA ASP A 75 14.58 -6.44 -2.82
C ASP A 75 14.11 -6.36 -4.28
N VAL A 76 12.82 -6.62 -4.55
CA VAL A 76 12.26 -6.61 -5.91
C VAL A 76 11.72 -5.24 -6.31
N GLU A 77 11.96 -4.83 -7.55
CA GLU A 77 11.43 -3.57 -8.10
C GLU A 77 10.01 -3.77 -8.64
N GLN A 78 9.03 -3.05 -8.09
CA GLN A 78 7.66 -3.04 -8.62
C GLN A 78 7.58 -2.17 -9.88
N LEU A 79 7.12 -2.77 -10.98
CA LEU A 79 6.89 -2.10 -12.24
C LEU A 79 5.40 -1.90 -12.47
N ASP A 80 4.94 -0.66 -12.38
CA ASP A 80 3.59 -0.28 -12.80
C ASP A 80 3.65 0.47 -14.13
N VAL A 81 2.79 0.07 -15.06
CA VAL A 81 2.65 0.65 -16.38
C VAL A 81 1.28 1.30 -16.46
N SER A 82 1.23 2.63 -16.57
CA SER A 82 -0.05 3.30 -16.79
C SER A 82 -0.70 2.85 -18.10
N PRO A 83 -2.04 2.74 -18.18
CA PRO A 83 -2.71 2.45 -19.46
C PRO A 83 -2.32 3.41 -20.58
N LYS A 84 -2.13 4.70 -20.24
CA LYS A 84 -1.64 5.72 -21.18
C LYS A 84 -0.26 5.39 -21.76
N TYR A 85 0.62 4.76 -20.98
CA TYR A 85 1.95 4.37 -21.46
C TYR A 85 1.84 3.42 -22.66
N LEU A 86 1.03 2.36 -22.56
CA LEU A 86 0.89 1.39 -23.66
C LEU A 86 0.08 1.97 -24.82
N LEU A 87 -1.01 2.69 -24.54
CA LEU A 87 -1.86 3.28 -25.57
C LEU A 87 -1.11 4.25 -26.49
N ASN A 88 -0.06 4.89 -25.97
CA ASN A 88 0.80 5.81 -26.74
C ASN A 88 1.98 5.11 -27.44
N ARG A 89 2.16 3.78 -27.31
CA ARG A 89 3.23 3.06 -28.01
C ARG A 89 2.88 2.87 -29.48
N THR A 90 3.92 2.84 -30.31
CA THR A 90 3.82 2.68 -31.74
C THR A 90 3.68 1.20 -32.08
N VAL A 91 2.63 0.87 -32.82
CA VAL A 91 2.30 -0.50 -33.21
C VAL A 91 2.05 -0.55 -34.72
N ALA A 92 2.41 -1.68 -35.32
CA ALA A 92 1.96 -2.01 -36.66
C ALA A 92 0.55 -2.62 -36.61
N CYS A 93 -0.20 -2.50 -37.71
CA CYS A 93 -1.50 -3.15 -37.84
C CYS A 93 -1.40 -4.67 -37.67
N TRP A 94 -2.44 -5.31 -37.10
CA TRP A 94 -2.53 -6.77 -37.03
C TRP A 94 -2.46 -7.45 -38.40
N ASN A 95 -2.90 -6.75 -39.46
CA ASN A 95 -2.82 -7.21 -40.85
C ASN A 95 -1.49 -6.82 -41.54
N ALA A 96 -0.47 -6.34 -40.82
CA ALA A 96 0.83 -6.02 -41.41
C ALA A 96 1.49 -7.21 -42.14
N PRO A 97 1.43 -8.47 -41.62
CA PRO A 97 1.90 -9.64 -42.37
C PRO A 97 1.12 -9.91 -43.67
N LYS A 98 -0.03 -9.27 -43.87
CA LYS A 98 -0.87 -9.36 -45.08
C LYS A 98 -0.68 -8.17 -46.03
N GLY A 99 0.22 -7.24 -45.70
CA GLY A 99 0.55 -6.09 -46.55
C GLY A 99 0.07 -4.74 -46.04
N CYS A 100 -0.62 -4.68 -44.90
CA CYS A 100 -1.01 -3.39 -44.32
C CYS A 100 0.23 -2.63 -43.81
N SER A 101 0.49 -1.45 -44.36
CA SER A 101 1.63 -0.60 -43.98
C SER A 101 1.34 0.35 -42.81
N PHE A 102 0.17 0.24 -42.17
CA PHE A 102 -0.19 1.13 -41.07
C PHE A 102 0.73 0.96 -39.86
N ILE A 103 1.26 2.09 -39.39
CA ILE A 103 2.02 2.25 -38.16
C ILE A 103 1.42 3.45 -37.43
N GLY A 104 0.98 3.25 -36.20
CA GLY A 104 0.32 4.30 -35.40
C GLY A 104 0.36 3.97 -33.91
N THR A 105 -0.35 4.75 -33.10
CA THR A 105 -0.44 4.47 -31.65
C THR A 105 -1.36 3.27 -31.39
N ALA A 106 -1.12 2.54 -30.31
CA ALA A 106 -2.00 1.44 -29.90
C ALA A 106 -3.45 1.90 -29.67
N ALA A 107 -3.67 3.16 -29.25
CA ALA A 107 -5.00 3.76 -29.18
C ALA A 107 -5.67 3.87 -30.56
N SER A 108 -4.95 4.35 -31.58
CA SER A 108 -5.48 4.53 -32.94
C SER A 108 -5.65 3.23 -33.73
N LEU A 109 -5.03 2.14 -33.28
CA LEU A 109 -5.04 0.86 -33.98
C LEU A 109 -6.46 0.32 -34.20
N LEU A 110 -7.35 0.46 -33.21
CA LEU A 110 -8.70 -0.08 -33.29
C LEU A 110 -9.55 0.63 -34.35
N ASP A 111 -9.44 1.95 -34.43
CA ASP A 111 -10.17 2.73 -35.42
C ASP A 111 -9.64 2.45 -36.83
N HIS A 112 -8.32 2.29 -36.97
CA HIS A 112 -7.74 1.80 -38.21
C HIS A 112 -8.22 0.39 -38.58
N TYR A 113 -8.24 -0.54 -37.62
CA TYR A 113 -8.52 -1.95 -37.89
C TYR A 113 -9.94 -2.18 -38.42
N LYS A 114 -10.93 -1.38 -37.97
CA LYS A 114 -12.32 -1.43 -38.47
C LYS A 114 -12.42 -1.18 -39.98
N GLU A 115 -11.57 -0.32 -40.51
CA GLU A 115 -11.55 0.10 -41.92
C GLU A 115 -10.40 -0.54 -42.71
N CYS A 116 -9.70 -1.53 -42.13
CA CYS A 116 -8.50 -2.10 -42.73
C CYS A 116 -8.85 -3.04 -43.88
N GLY A 117 -8.64 -2.58 -45.12
CA GLY A 117 -8.88 -3.36 -46.35
C GLY A 117 -8.04 -4.64 -46.50
N PHE A 118 -7.00 -4.81 -45.68
CA PHE A 118 -6.19 -6.05 -45.65
C PHE A 118 -6.79 -7.14 -44.73
N SER A 119 -8.01 -6.92 -44.24
CA SER A 119 -8.74 -7.94 -43.50
C SER A 119 -9.11 -9.11 -44.41
N VAL A 120 -8.97 -10.34 -43.90
CA VAL A 120 -9.30 -11.55 -44.64
C VAL A 120 -10.79 -11.85 -44.50
N VAL A 121 -11.48 -12.01 -45.62
CA VAL A 121 -12.91 -12.33 -45.70
C VAL A 121 -13.16 -13.53 -46.61
N PRO A 122 -14.16 -14.39 -46.32
CA PRO A 122 -14.52 -15.48 -47.20
C PRO A 122 -15.32 -14.97 -48.41
N CYS A 123 -14.97 -15.39 -49.61
CA CYS A 123 -15.78 -15.15 -50.80
C CYS A 123 -17.14 -15.86 -50.67
N CYS A 124 -18.24 -15.16 -50.98
CA CYS A 124 -19.59 -15.73 -50.87
C CYS A 124 -19.87 -16.84 -51.88
N LEU A 125 -19.16 -16.86 -53.02
CA LEU A 125 -19.36 -17.86 -54.08
C LEU A 125 -18.45 -19.08 -53.90
N CYS A 126 -17.13 -18.88 -53.89
CA CYS A 126 -16.16 -19.97 -53.88
C CYS A 126 -15.61 -20.32 -52.48
N ARG A 127 -15.98 -19.55 -51.43
CA ARG A 127 -15.52 -19.71 -50.04
C ARG A 127 -14.01 -19.54 -49.81
N SER A 128 -13.24 -19.20 -50.85
CA SER A 128 -11.81 -18.89 -50.68
C SER A 128 -11.61 -17.66 -49.78
N SER A 129 -10.49 -17.65 -49.05
CA SER A 129 -10.09 -16.50 -48.23
C SER A 129 -9.43 -15.43 -49.11
N VAL A 130 -10.01 -14.25 -49.15
CA VAL A 130 -9.56 -13.12 -49.98
C VAL A 130 -9.36 -11.89 -49.10
N LEU A 131 -8.46 -10.97 -49.48
CA LEU A 131 -8.38 -9.66 -48.83
C LEU A 131 -9.61 -8.83 -49.19
N GLN A 132 -10.14 -8.07 -48.22
CA GLN A 132 -11.31 -7.23 -48.43
C GLN A 132 -11.10 -6.22 -49.58
N CYS A 133 -9.91 -5.66 -49.72
CA CYS A 133 -9.56 -4.75 -50.82
C CYS A 133 -9.53 -5.43 -52.19
N ASP A 134 -9.23 -6.73 -52.23
CA ASP A 134 -9.06 -7.49 -53.46
C ASP A 134 -10.33 -8.23 -53.87
N ILE A 135 -11.41 -8.15 -53.08
CA ILE A 135 -12.63 -8.94 -53.32
C ILE A 135 -13.23 -8.66 -54.70
N LEU A 136 -13.22 -7.40 -55.14
CA LEU A 136 -13.72 -7.01 -56.46
C LEU A 136 -12.82 -7.55 -57.58
N GLU A 137 -11.50 -7.52 -57.37
CA GLU A 137 -10.55 -8.04 -58.34
C GLU A 137 -10.62 -9.56 -58.43
N HIS A 138 -10.85 -10.25 -57.31
CA HIS A 138 -11.13 -11.68 -57.27
C HIS A 138 -12.36 -12.06 -58.11
N PHE A 139 -13.43 -11.25 -58.08
CA PHE A 139 -14.58 -11.46 -58.95
C PHE A 139 -14.24 -11.25 -60.43
N LYS A 140 -13.46 -10.22 -60.77
CA LYS A 140 -13.06 -9.92 -62.15
C LYS A 140 -12.10 -10.94 -62.76
N THR A 141 -11.20 -11.49 -61.95
CA THR A 141 -10.14 -12.42 -62.38
C THR A 141 -10.60 -13.89 -62.46
N GLY A 142 -11.91 -14.13 -62.27
CA GLY A 142 -12.52 -15.44 -62.48
C GLY A 142 -12.69 -16.23 -61.19
N CYS A 143 -13.40 -15.62 -60.22
CA CYS A 143 -13.98 -16.35 -59.08
C CYS A 143 -14.77 -17.55 -59.61
N SER A 144 -14.15 -18.73 -59.57
CA SER A 144 -14.74 -19.94 -60.13
C SER A 144 -15.83 -20.41 -59.18
N ILE A 145 -17.08 -20.12 -59.53
CA ILE A 145 -18.20 -20.89 -59.05
C ILE A 145 -17.89 -22.33 -59.49
N HIS A 146 -18.00 -23.30 -58.59
CA HIS A 146 -18.13 -24.70 -59.00
C HIS A 146 -19.49 -24.86 -59.70
N GLU A 147 -19.65 -24.24 -60.87
CA GLU A 147 -20.79 -24.39 -61.76
C GLU A 147 -20.43 -25.53 -62.73
N ALA A 148 -21.22 -26.59 -62.65
CA ALA A 148 -21.15 -27.71 -63.59
C ALA A 148 -21.32 -27.17 -65.02
N LYS A 149 -20.25 -27.24 -65.81
CA LYS A 149 -20.24 -26.85 -67.21
C LYS A 149 -21.24 -27.69 -68.01
N TYR A 150 -22.19 -27.03 -68.68
CA TYR A 150 -22.68 -27.50 -69.96
C TYR A 150 -22.61 -26.33 -70.96
N ALA A 151 -21.80 -26.53 -72.00
CA ALA A 151 -21.67 -25.63 -73.14
C ALA A 151 -22.70 -26.01 -74.23
N PRO A 152 -23.14 -25.06 -75.07
CA PRO A 152 -24.25 -25.25 -76.01
C PRO A 152 -23.78 -25.76 -77.37
N THR A 153 -24.63 -26.51 -78.08
CA THR A 153 -24.52 -26.69 -79.53
C THR A 153 -25.90 -26.83 -80.16
N ASP A 154 -26.07 -26.11 -81.27
CA ASP A 154 -27.28 -25.94 -82.07
C ASP A 154 -27.78 -27.20 -82.79
N ASN A 155 -29.12 -27.29 -82.88
CA ASN A 155 -29.98 -27.91 -83.90
C ASN A 155 -29.93 -29.44 -84.14
N LEU A 156 -30.99 -30.16 -83.76
CA LEU A 156 -31.92 -30.82 -84.71
C LEU A 156 -33.19 -31.33 -84.00
N VAL A 157 -34.33 -31.17 -84.67
CA VAL A 157 -35.69 -31.42 -84.18
C VAL A 157 -36.07 -32.91 -84.25
N THR A 158 -36.98 -33.28 -83.35
CA THR A 158 -37.87 -34.47 -83.29
C THR A 158 -37.28 -35.81 -82.84
N ASN A 159 -37.30 -36.05 -81.51
CA ASN A 159 -37.79 -37.30 -80.90
C ASN A 159 -38.06 -37.31 -79.36
N ASP A 160 -37.86 -36.21 -78.61
CA ASP A 160 -37.81 -36.28 -77.13
C ASP A 160 -38.98 -35.71 -76.31
N LEU A 161 -40.24 -35.86 -76.74
CA LEU A 161 -41.36 -35.47 -75.86
C LEU A 161 -41.66 -36.49 -74.75
N LYS A 162 -41.28 -37.77 -74.93
CA LYS A 162 -41.47 -38.83 -73.93
C LYS A 162 -40.40 -38.81 -72.82
N ASP A 163 -39.17 -38.44 -73.16
CA ASP A 163 -38.04 -38.43 -72.21
C ASP A 163 -38.12 -37.27 -71.22
N VAL A 164 -38.57 -36.09 -71.68
CA VAL A 164 -38.83 -34.91 -70.82
C VAL A 164 -39.98 -35.15 -69.83
N SER A 165 -41.02 -35.89 -70.23
CA SER A 165 -42.12 -36.23 -69.33
C SER A 165 -41.71 -37.24 -68.25
N SER A 166 -40.81 -38.17 -68.59
CA SER A 166 -40.28 -39.17 -67.64
C SER A 166 -39.37 -38.50 -66.60
N THR A 167 -38.43 -37.69 -67.06
CA THR A 167 -37.52 -36.92 -66.19
C THR A 167 -38.25 -35.93 -65.29
N SER A 168 -39.31 -35.27 -65.78
CA SER A 168 -40.17 -34.39 -64.96
C SER A 168 -40.90 -35.14 -63.84
N PHE A 169 -41.36 -36.37 -64.12
CA PHE A 169 -42.03 -37.20 -63.12
C PHE A 169 -41.05 -37.69 -62.04
N GLU A 170 -39.84 -38.08 -62.43
CA GLU A 170 -38.77 -38.44 -61.50
C GLU A 170 -38.35 -37.26 -60.62
N MET A 171 -38.27 -36.06 -61.20
CA MET A 171 -37.95 -34.83 -60.46
C MET A 171 -39.05 -34.47 -59.45
N LYS A 172 -40.34 -34.63 -59.82
CA LYS A 172 -41.46 -34.49 -58.85
C LYS A 172 -41.40 -35.50 -57.72
N ARG A 173 -41.05 -36.75 -58.02
CA ARG A 173 -40.85 -37.79 -56.99
C ARG A 173 -39.67 -37.45 -56.07
N ALA A 174 -38.56 -36.99 -56.62
CA ALA A 174 -37.38 -36.56 -55.85
C ALA A 174 -37.69 -35.34 -54.97
N MET A 175 -38.42 -34.35 -55.50
CA MET A 175 -38.88 -33.19 -54.72
C MET A 175 -39.81 -33.60 -53.58
N GLY A 176 -40.71 -34.58 -53.80
CA GLY A 176 -41.55 -35.14 -52.74
C GLY A 176 -40.72 -35.71 -51.59
N LYS A 177 -39.71 -36.53 -51.92
CA LYS A 177 -38.77 -37.09 -50.93
C LYS A 177 -37.99 -36.01 -50.18
N ILE A 178 -37.46 -35.02 -50.90
CA ILE A 178 -36.74 -33.91 -50.27
C ILE A 178 -37.66 -33.14 -49.31
N SER A 179 -38.92 -32.94 -49.68
CA SER A 179 -39.89 -32.27 -48.82
C SER A 179 -40.21 -33.08 -47.56
N GLU A 180 -40.33 -34.40 -47.67
CA GLU A 180 -40.50 -35.30 -46.51
C GLU A 180 -39.27 -35.28 -45.60
N ASP A 181 -38.07 -35.37 -46.19
CA ASP A 181 -36.80 -35.30 -45.46
C ASP A 181 -36.64 -33.96 -44.73
N LEU A 182 -37.00 -32.84 -45.37
CA LEU A 182 -36.98 -31.51 -44.76
C LEU A 182 -37.93 -31.41 -43.56
N MET A 183 -39.15 -31.94 -43.69
CA MET A 183 -40.11 -31.96 -42.58
C MET A 183 -39.60 -32.82 -41.42
N SER A 184 -39.02 -33.99 -41.71
CA SER A 184 -38.40 -34.86 -40.71
C SER A 184 -37.24 -34.16 -39.99
N LEU A 185 -36.33 -33.53 -40.74
CA LEU A 185 -35.20 -32.79 -40.18
C LEU A 185 -35.67 -31.61 -39.33
N GLN A 186 -36.72 -30.90 -39.75
CA GLN A 186 -37.26 -29.78 -38.98
C GLN A 186 -37.87 -30.26 -37.64
N THR A 187 -38.56 -31.40 -37.64
CA THR A 187 -39.05 -32.01 -36.39
C THR A 187 -37.88 -32.43 -35.48
N SER A 188 -36.85 -33.09 -36.02
CA SER A 188 -35.66 -33.46 -35.25
C SER A 188 -34.92 -32.25 -34.68
N LEU A 189 -34.83 -31.15 -35.44
CA LEU A 189 -34.19 -29.92 -35.00
C LEU A 189 -34.97 -29.26 -33.86
N ASN A 190 -36.30 -29.23 -33.96
CA ASN A 190 -37.15 -28.71 -32.89
C ASN A 190 -37.02 -29.52 -31.60
N GLN A 191 -37.01 -30.86 -31.71
CA GLN A 191 -36.81 -31.74 -30.55
C GLN A 191 -35.43 -31.51 -29.92
N CYS A 192 -34.36 -31.47 -30.73
CA CYS A 192 -33.02 -31.18 -30.23
C CYS A 192 -32.94 -29.80 -29.55
N SER A 193 -33.66 -28.80 -30.04
CA SER A 193 -33.72 -27.48 -29.42
C SER A 193 -34.45 -27.49 -28.07
N GLU A 194 -35.45 -28.35 -27.89
CA GLU A 194 -36.11 -28.56 -26.60
C GLU A 194 -35.20 -29.28 -25.61
N ASP A 195 -34.52 -30.33 -26.05
CA ASP A 195 -33.60 -31.10 -25.22
C ASP A 195 -32.43 -30.24 -24.73
N VAL A 196 -31.85 -29.41 -25.61
CA VAL A 196 -30.79 -28.46 -25.24
C VAL A 196 -31.29 -27.43 -24.22
N ARG A 197 -32.54 -26.95 -24.35
CA ARG A 197 -33.14 -26.04 -23.35
C ARG A 197 -33.34 -26.72 -22.01
N ALA A 198 -33.82 -27.97 -22.01
CA ALA A 198 -34.03 -28.75 -20.80
C ALA A 198 -32.71 -29.03 -20.06
N GLU A 199 -31.67 -29.47 -20.79
CA GLU A 199 -30.34 -29.69 -20.21
C GLU A 199 -29.68 -28.38 -19.76
N GLY A 200 -29.88 -27.28 -20.49
CA GLY A 200 -29.44 -25.96 -20.05
C GLY A 200 -30.07 -25.54 -18.71
N ALA A 201 -31.37 -25.79 -18.54
CA ALA A 201 -32.07 -25.52 -17.28
C ALA A 201 -31.57 -26.44 -16.14
N ARG A 202 -31.33 -27.72 -16.42
CA ARG A 202 -30.79 -28.69 -15.46
C ARG A 202 -29.39 -28.28 -14.98
N CYS A 203 -28.49 -27.98 -15.91
CA CYS A 203 -27.12 -27.57 -15.62
C CYS A 203 -27.10 -26.26 -14.82
N LYS A 204 -27.96 -25.29 -15.17
CA LYS A 204 -28.11 -24.04 -14.42
C LYS A 204 -28.53 -24.31 -12.98
N GLY A 205 -29.60 -25.08 -12.77
CA GLY A 205 -30.07 -25.42 -11.42
C GLY A 205 -29.00 -26.15 -10.58
N GLN A 206 -28.24 -27.06 -11.19
CA GLN A 206 -27.14 -27.75 -10.51
C GLN A 206 -26.01 -26.79 -10.12
N SER A 207 -25.62 -25.89 -11.03
CA SER A 207 -24.59 -24.89 -10.75
C SER A 207 -24.99 -23.91 -9.63
N GLU A 208 -26.26 -23.49 -9.60
CA GLU A 208 -26.79 -22.60 -8.56
C GLU A 208 -26.85 -23.31 -7.19
N ALA A 209 -27.23 -24.59 -7.17
CA ALA A 209 -27.24 -25.40 -5.95
C ALA A 209 -25.83 -25.63 -5.39
N GLU A 210 -24.85 -25.95 -6.25
CA GLU A 210 -23.45 -26.11 -5.86
C GLU A 210 -22.85 -24.79 -5.37
N ALA A 211 -23.12 -23.66 -6.05
CA ALA A 211 -22.69 -22.34 -5.62
C ALA A 211 -23.27 -21.98 -4.24
N SER A 212 -24.56 -22.27 -3.99
CA SER A 212 -25.19 -22.05 -2.69
C SER A 212 -24.57 -22.91 -1.58
N LYS A 213 -24.24 -24.17 -1.88
CA LYS A 213 -23.56 -25.07 -0.95
C LYS A 213 -22.16 -24.56 -0.60
N LEU A 214 -21.38 -24.17 -1.60
CA LEU A 214 -20.03 -23.65 -1.41
C LEU A 214 -20.03 -22.35 -0.61
N ALA A 215 -20.98 -21.45 -0.88
CA ALA A 215 -21.15 -20.22 -0.11
C ALA A 215 -21.42 -20.48 1.38
N LYS A 216 -22.27 -21.48 1.70
CA LYS A 216 -22.51 -21.88 3.10
C LYS A 216 -21.25 -22.44 3.76
N GLN A 217 -20.49 -23.27 3.06
CA GLN A 217 -19.23 -23.81 3.59
C GLN A 217 -18.19 -22.71 3.83
N LEU A 218 -18.06 -21.75 2.92
CA LEU A 218 -17.15 -20.62 3.06
C LEU A 218 -17.52 -19.75 4.27
N ASN A 219 -18.81 -19.46 4.46
CA ASN A 219 -19.29 -18.71 5.62
C ASN A 219 -19.02 -19.44 6.94
N SER A 220 -19.23 -20.76 6.98
CA SER A 220 -18.89 -21.59 8.14
C SER A 220 -17.40 -21.55 8.44
N LEU A 221 -16.55 -21.72 7.42
CA LEU A 221 -15.09 -21.68 7.58
C LEU A 221 -14.62 -20.29 8.05
N ASN A 222 -15.15 -19.22 7.45
CA ASN A 222 -14.84 -17.85 7.86
C ASN A 222 -15.24 -17.59 9.32
N THR A 223 -16.36 -18.14 9.78
CA THR A 223 -16.79 -18.02 11.18
C THR A 223 -15.82 -18.75 12.11
N VAL A 224 -15.42 -19.98 11.78
CA VAL A 224 -14.45 -20.76 12.57
C VAL A 224 -13.08 -20.06 12.62
N CYS A 225 -12.58 -19.57 11.49
CA CYS A 225 -11.31 -18.84 11.45
C CYS A 225 -11.38 -17.55 12.28
N THR A 226 -12.41 -16.73 12.11
CA THR A 226 -12.52 -15.45 12.84
C THR A 226 -12.64 -15.65 14.34
N THR A 227 -13.44 -16.63 14.78
CA THR A 227 -13.59 -16.94 16.22
C THR A 227 -12.34 -17.57 16.83
N GLY A 228 -11.67 -18.48 16.13
CA GLY A 228 -10.43 -19.11 16.58
C GLY A 228 -9.30 -18.09 16.75
N PHE A 229 -9.04 -17.28 15.72
CA PHE A 229 -8.01 -16.25 15.79
C PHE A 229 -8.32 -15.16 16.81
N ALA A 230 -9.59 -14.83 17.04
CA ALA A 230 -9.96 -13.84 18.05
C ALA A 230 -9.61 -14.30 19.47
N GLU A 231 -9.83 -15.58 19.81
CA GLU A 231 -9.48 -16.09 21.13
C GLU A 231 -7.96 -16.22 21.31
N GLU A 232 -7.24 -16.72 20.30
CA GLU A 232 -5.77 -16.78 20.34
C GLU A 232 -5.16 -15.38 20.50
N LEU A 233 -5.66 -14.39 19.76
CA LEU A 233 -5.21 -13.00 19.87
C LEU A 233 -5.51 -12.43 21.25
N ARG A 234 -6.67 -12.75 21.85
CA ARG A 234 -7.05 -12.31 23.20
C ARG A 234 -6.09 -12.86 24.26
N VAL A 235 -5.75 -14.15 24.16
CA VAL A 235 -4.78 -14.80 25.06
C VAL A 235 -3.40 -14.16 24.92
N LEU A 236 -2.94 -13.94 23.67
CA LEU A 236 -1.66 -13.31 23.40
C LEU A 236 -1.59 -11.87 23.96
N GLN A 237 -2.65 -11.08 23.76
CA GLN A 237 -2.74 -9.71 24.27
C GLN A 237 -2.72 -9.66 25.81
N ALA A 238 -3.42 -10.58 26.47
CA ALA A 238 -3.39 -10.69 27.93
C ALA A 238 -1.96 -11.03 28.42
N ALA A 239 -1.32 -12.04 27.82
CA ALA A 239 0.04 -12.44 28.17
C ALA A 239 1.07 -11.31 27.93
N MET A 240 0.94 -10.56 26.84
CA MET A 240 1.80 -9.40 26.57
C MET A 240 1.60 -8.28 27.61
N THR A 241 0.36 -8.06 28.06
CA THR A 241 0.06 -7.04 29.07
C THR A 241 0.66 -7.43 30.42
N ASP A 242 0.50 -8.68 30.84
CA ASP A 242 1.12 -9.23 32.05
C ASP A 242 2.65 -9.15 31.98
N TYR A 243 3.23 -9.53 30.83
CA TYR A 243 4.67 -9.44 30.63
C TYR A 243 5.17 -8.00 30.71
N LYS A 244 4.45 -7.04 30.10
CA LYS A 244 4.80 -5.62 30.17
C LYS A 244 4.73 -5.10 31.60
N GLU A 245 3.72 -5.48 32.37
CA GLU A 245 3.61 -5.10 33.77
C GLU A 245 4.76 -5.69 34.59
N HIS A 246 5.08 -6.97 34.38
CA HIS A 246 6.19 -7.64 35.03
C HIS A 246 7.52 -6.96 34.72
N VAL A 247 7.84 -6.73 33.44
CA VAL A 247 9.07 -6.01 33.04
C VAL A 247 9.09 -4.59 33.61
N SER A 248 7.96 -3.89 33.63
CA SER A 248 7.88 -2.54 34.21
C SER A 248 8.08 -2.53 35.72
N LYS A 249 7.71 -3.61 36.42
CA LYS A 249 7.95 -3.80 37.85
C LYS A 249 9.43 -4.12 38.10
N GLU A 250 10.00 -5.04 37.33
CA GLU A 250 11.43 -5.39 37.41
C GLU A 250 12.33 -4.19 37.09
N LEU A 251 12.02 -3.39 36.06
CA LEU A 251 12.76 -2.17 35.75
C LEU A 251 12.71 -1.13 36.87
N ARG A 252 11.60 -1.05 37.61
CA ARG A 252 11.50 -0.21 38.81
C ARG A 252 12.35 -0.75 39.95
N LEU A 253 12.35 -2.06 40.16
CA LEU A 253 13.17 -2.72 41.18
C LEU A 253 14.67 -2.63 40.88
N LEU A 254 15.05 -2.71 39.60
CA LEU A 254 16.44 -2.63 39.14
C LEU A 254 16.96 -1.19 39.00
N GLY A 255 16.18 -0.16 39.36
CA GLY A 255 16.59 1.25 39.25
C GLY A 255 16.95 1.70 37.83
N CYS A 256 16.60 0.92 36.80
CA CYS A 256 16.96 1.15 35.39
C CYS A 256 16.15 2.27 34.73
N SER A 257 15.47 3.10 35.51
CA SER A 257 14.72 4.23 35.01
C SER A 257 15.70 5.38 34.70
N LYS A 258 15.63 5.97 33.51
CA LYS A 258 16.52 7.08 33.15
C LYS A 258 16.21 8.32 34.00
N PRO A 259 17.21 9.15 34.34
CA PRO A 259 16.96 10.46 34.95
C PRO A 259 15.97 11.27 34.11
N ARG A 260 15.07 12.00 34.78
CA ARG A 260 14.10 12.88 34.11
C ARG A 260 14.51 14.32 34.30
N ARG A 261 14.93 14.97 33.21
CA ARG A 261 15.24 16.40 33.14
C ARG A 261 14.04 17.20 32.62
N VAL A 262 13.74 18.30 33.29
CA VAL A 262 12.77 19.30 32.85
C VAL A 262 13.44 20.65 32.74
N HIS A 263 12.96 21.47 31.81
CA HIS A 263 13.51 22.79 31.51
C HIS A 263 12.51 23.90 31.85
N TRP A 264 13.03 25.03 32.29
CA TRP A 264 12.27 26.24 32.58
C TRP A 264 13.02 27.45 32.05
N TYR A 265 12.30 28.35 31.37
CA TYR A 265 12.86 29.59 30.83
C TYR A 265 12.29 30.77 31.62
N ILE A 266 13.18 31.60 32.16
CA ILE A 266 12.83 32.87 32.82
C ILE A 266 13.08 33.98 31.81
N GLU A 267 12.02 34.51 31.25
CA GLU A 267 12.05 35.66 30.34
C GLU A 267 12.02 36.97 31.13
N GLY A 268 12.53 38.06 30.54
CA GLY A 268 12.53 39.37 31.19
C GLY A 268 13.65 39.54 32.21
N TRP A 269 14.84 39.00 31.94
CA TRP A 269 15.98 39.04 32.86
C TRP A 269 16.35 40.46 33.34
N ALA A 270 16.38 41.44 32.44
CA ALA A 270 16.69 42.84 32.76
C ALA A 270 15.71 43.43 33.78
N ASP A 271 14.40 43.33 33.51
CA ASP A 271 13.32 43.80 34.39
C ASP A 271 13.35 43.08 35.75
N LEU A 272 13.70 41.79 35.75
CA LEU A 272 13.82 41.00 36.97
C LEU A 272 14.96 41.51 37.86
N LYS A 273 16.11 41.88 37.27
CA LYS A 273 17.21 42.50 38.01
C LYS A 273 16.83 43.87 38.55
N GLU A 274 16.18 44.71 37.76
CA GLU A 274 15.69 46.03 38.20
C GLU A 274 14.77 45.89 39.42
N LYS A 275 13.79 44.99 39.36
CA LYS A 275 12.91 44.68 40.49
C LYS A 275 13.67 44.15 41.71
N ALA A 276 14.73 43.36 41.50
CA ALA A 276 15.54 42.84 42.61
C ALA A 276 16.36 43.94 43.30
N LEU A 277 16.84 44.92 42.53
CA LEU A 277 17.58 46.08 43.05
C LEU A 277 16.66 47.02 43.84
N GLU A 278 15.44 47.26 43.36
CA GLU A 278 14.49 48.19 43.98
C GLU A 278 13.68 47.55 45.12
N GLY A 279 13.18 46.33 44.90
CA GLY A 279 12.21 45.64 45.74
C GLY A 279 12.79 44.54 46.64
N GLY A 280 14.09 44.26 46.56
CA GLY A 280 14.76 43.18 47.30
C GLY A 280 14.56 41.80 46.69
N LEU A 281 14.62 40.74 47.52
CA LEU A 281 14.59 39.34 47.08
C LEU A 281 13.42 39.02 46.16
N GLN A 282 13.71 38.68 44.90
CA GLN A 282 12.71 38.18 43.95
C GLN A 282 12.65 36.66 44.02
N SER A 283 11.45 36.08 43.98
CA SER A 283 11.27 34.63 43.94
C SER A 283 10.24 34.22 42.88
N LEU A 284 10.65 33.31 42.01
CA LEU A 284 9.83 32.77 40.93
C LEU A 284 9.72 31.25 41.06
N ASN A 285 8.59 30.69 40.65
CA ASN A 285 8.39 29.24 40.62
C ASN A 285 8.15 28.80 39.18
N SER A 286 8.78 27.70 38.78
CA SER A 286 8.44 27.03 37.53
C SER A 286 7.01 26.47 37.61
N PRO A 287 6.38 26.15 36.45
CA PRO A 287 5.20 25.30 36.44
C PRO A 287 5.47 23.97 37.15
N THR A 288 4.48 23.49 37.91
CA THR A 288 4.56 22.20 38.60
C THR A 288 4.54 21.05 37.60
N ARG A 289 5.43 20.07 37.79
CA ARG A 289 5.58 18.88 36.93
C ARG A 289 5.40 17.61 37.74
N ASP A 290 4.94 16.56 37.07
CA ASP A 290 4.88 15.20 37.61
C ASP A 290 6.16 14.44 37.23
N ILE A 291 7.01 14.17 38.22
CA ILE A 291 8.27 13.46 38.04
C ILE A 291 8.30 12.29 39.03
N PHE A 292 8.33 11.07 38.49
CA PHE A 292 8.22 9.81 39.25
C PHE A 292 7.01 9.77 40.21
N GLY A 293 5.89 10.39 39.82
CA GLY A 293 4.67 10.48 40.63
C GLY A 293 4.66 11.64 41.63
N TYR A 294 5.80 12.27 41.91
CA TYR A 294 5.90 13.44 42.77
C TYR A 294 5.53 14.73 42.01
N SER A 295 4.80 15.61 42.69
CA SER A 295 4.44 16.93 42.17
C SER A 295 5.50 17.95 42.57
N VAL A 296 6.37 18.36 41.65
CA VAL A 296 7.53 19.19 41.96
C VAL A 296 7.60 20.45 41.09
N CYS A 297 8.19 21.52 41.62
CA CYS A 297 8.61 22.68 40.81
C CYS A 297 10.02 23.13 41.20
N GLN A 298 10.66 23.85 40.29
CA GLN A 298 11.91 24.55 40.55
C GLN A 298 11.60 25.96 41.05
N VAL A 299 12.34 26.42 42.05
CA VAL A 299 12.22 27.74 42.65
C VAL A 299 13.50 28.51 42.37
N PHE A 300 13.36 29.67 41.74
CA PHE A 300 14.43 30.62 41.51
C PHE A 300 14.32 31.75 42.52
N GLN A 301 15.47 32.21 43.02
CA GLN A 301 15.57 33.37 43.88
C GLN A 301 16.71 34.27 43.40
N LEU A 302 16.48 35.59 43.38
CA LEU A 302 17.49 36.58 43.04
C LEU A 302 17.51 37.66 44.11
N ASP A 303 18.67 37.83 44.76
CA ASP A 303 18.93 38.90 45.71
C ASP A 303 20.09 39.76 45.21
N LEU A 304 19.77 41.03 44.92
CA LEU A 304 20.73 42.05 44.47
C LEU A 304 20.86 43.22 45.47
N LYS A 305 20.22 43.14 46.64
CA LYS A 305 20.14 44.26 47.57
C LYS A 305 21.43 44.43 48.39
N GLU A 306 21.83 45.66 48.67
CA GLU A 306 22.93 45.99 49.61
C GLU A 306 24.28 45.31 49.28
N GLY A 307 24.55 45.04 47.99
CA GLY A 307 25.80 44.39 47.55
C GLY A 307 25.78 42.86 47.63
N ASN A 308 24.64 42.25 48.00
CA ASN A 308 24.42 40.85 47.70
C ASN A 308 24.32 40.68 46.17
N ASP A 309 24.95 39.63 45.64
CA ASP A 309 24.73 39.17 44.28
C ASP A 309 24.60 37.66 44.34
N ARG A 310 23.38 37.18 44.60
CA ARG A 310 23.12 35.76 44.86
C ARG A 310 21.90 35.26 44.13
N ILE A 311 22.10 34.18 43.39
CA ILE A 311 21.04 33.42 42.76
C ILE A 311 20.85 32.12 43.54
N GLY A 312 19.66 31.97 44.13
CA GLY A 312 19.23 30.74 44.77
C GLY A 312 18.46 29.85 43.80
N CYS A 313 18.66 28.54 43.90
CA CYS A 313 17.97 27.56 43.08
C CYS A 313 17.59 26.33 43.89
N PHE A 314 16.30 26.01 43.92
CA PHE A 314 15.74 24.99 44.81
C PHE A 314 14.69 24.15 44.10
N MET A 315 14.38 22.99 44.68
CA MET A 315 13.21 22.20 44.32
C MET A 315 12.17 22.30 45.44
N ARG A 316 10.89 22.39 45.08
CA ARG A 316 9.75 22.34 46.01
C ARG A 316 8.82 21.20 45.65
N ILE A 317 8.33 20.49 46.67
CA ILE A 317 7.40 19.36 46.54
C ILE A 317 6.00 19.79 47.02
N TYR A 318 4.97 19.48 46.23
CA TYR A 318 3.56 19.83 46.48
C TYR A 318 2.73 18.59 46.84
N PRO A 319 1.70 18.74 47.69
CA PRO A 319 0.80 17.65 48.03
C PRO A 319 -0.05 17.19 46.84
N ARG A 320 -0.28 15.88 46.77
CA ARG A 320 -1.18 15.23 45.80
C ARG A 320 -2.00 14.13 46.44
N LYS A 321 -3.17 13.86 45.84
CA LYS A 321 -4.10 12.80 46.29
C LYS A 321 -3.48 11.39 46.30
N LYS A 322 -2.45 11.14 45.47
CA LYS A 322 -1.81 9.82 45.33
C LYS A 322 -0.51 9.67 46.14
N ASP A 323 -0.15 10.66 46.97
CA ASP A 323 1.11 10.63 47.74
C ASP A 323 1.21 9.47 48.72
N LEU A 324 0.09 8.87 49.12
CA LEU A 324 0.04 7.69 49.99
C LEU A 324 0.71 6.45 49.39
N GLN A 325 0.83 6.38 48.06
CA GLN A 325 1.42 5.25 47.34
C GLN A 325 2.90 5.46 47.01
N LEU A 326 3.45 6.63 47.33
CA LEU A 326 4.84 6.99 47.05
C LEU A 326 5.72 6.76 48.29
N GLU A 327 7.01 6.58 48.05
CA GLU A 327 8.00 6.49 49.14
C GLU A 327 8.17 7.85 49.81
N TRP A 328 8.20 7.86 51.15
CA TRP A 328 8.48 9.02 51.96
C TRP A 328 9.39 8.66 53.15
N PRO A 329 10.32 9.55 53.57
CA PRO A 329 10.63 10.87 52.99
C PRO A 329 11.14 10.76 51.55
N PHE A 330 11.00 11.83 50.77
CA PHE A 330 11.51 11.89 49.40
C PHE A 330 13.03 11.67 49.43
N ARG A 331 13.51 10.65 48.70
CA ARG A 331 14.90 10.18 48.74
C ARG A 331 15.65 10.23 47.41
N LYS A 332 15.00 10.70 46.35
CA LYS A 332 15.60 10.74 45.02
C LYS A 332 16.63 11.85 44.94
N VAL A 333 17.81 11.53 44.42
CA VAL A 333 18.83 12.54 44.12
C VAL A 333 18.29 13.44 43.02
N TYR A 334 18.53 14.74 43.14
CA TYR A 334 18.12 15.69 42.11
C TYR A 334 19.15 16.80 41.93
N THR A 335 19.18 17.34 40.73
CA THR A 335 20.08 18.40 40.30
C THR A 335 19.24 19.60 39.87
N VAL A 336 19.53 20.75 40.44
CA VAL A 336 18.95 22.04 40.03
C VAL A 336 20.05 22.92 39.45
N GLY A 337 19.76 23.64 38.38
CA GLY A 337 20.76 24.51 37.78
C GLY A 337 20.30 25.35 36.61
N VAL A 338 21.27 25.97 35.95
CA VAL A 338 21.15 26.74 34.72
C VAL A 338 21.99 26.09 33.62
N ILE A 339 21.53 26.21 32.37
CA ILE A 339 22.17 25.63 31.19
C ILE A 339 22.58 26.76 30.24
N HIS A 340 23.79 26.66 29.68
CA HIS A 340 24.22 27.60 28.65
C HIS A 340 23.42 27.35 27.36
N PRO A 341 22.80 28.39 26.76
CA PRO A 341 21.80 28.18 25.70
C PRO A 341 22.39 27.65 24.39
N LYS A 342 23.71 27.78 24.18
CA LYS A 342 24.42 27.25 23.00
C LYS A 342 25.19 25.95 23.27
N ASP A 343 25.35 25.56 24.53
CA ASP A 343 26.11 24.37 24.92
C ASP A 343 25.42 23.70 26.12
N GLN A 344 24.68 22.63 25.84
CA GLN A 344 23.90 21.93 26.87
C GLN A 344 24.77 21.16 27.89
N SER A 345 26.07 21.00 27.62
CA SER A 345 27.02 20.38 28.56
C SER A 345 27.58 21.39 29.56
N ASN A 346 27.59 22.68 29.21
CA ASN A 346 28.01 23.76 30.09
C ASN A 346 26.85 24.18 31.01
N VAL A 347 26.92 23.74 32.26
CA VAL A 347 25.88 23.97 33.28
C VAL A 347 26.48 24.48 34.58
N ILE A 348 25.78 25.38 35.26
CA ILE A 348 26.04 25.70 36.66
C ILE A 348 24.93 25.05 37.48
N SER A 349 25.28 24.09 38.32
CA SER A 349 24.29 23.21 38.95
C SER A 349 24.68 22.80 40.37
N HIS A 350 23.69 22.38 41.14
CA HIS A 350 23.84 21.85 42.48
C HIS A 350 23.06 20.55 42.62
N ILE A 351 23.74 19.52 43.11
CA ILE A 351 23.17 18.19 43.36
C ILE A 351 22.76 18.11 44.82
N VAL A 352 21.52 17.67 45.05
CA VAL A 352 20.98 17.41 46.39
C VAL A 352 20.70 15.93 46.51
N ASN A 353 21.24 15.31 47.57
CA ASN A 353 20.90 13.96 47.97
C ASN A 353 20.09 14.03 49.28
N PRO A 354 18.75 13.92 49.23
CA PRO A 354 17.91 13.97 50.42
C PRO A 354 18.24 12.91 51.47
N GLY A 355 18.74 11.74 51.05
CA GLY A 355 19.14 10.65 51.94
C GLY A 355 20.34 10.99 52.84
N ASN A 356 21.20 11.92 52.40
CA ASN A 356 22.39 12.36 53.12
C ASN A 356 22.26 13.80 53.64
N CYS A 357 21.05 14.36 53.65
CA CYS A 357 20.83 15.75 54.01
C CYS A 357 20.87 15.95 55.53
N GLU A 358 21.44 17.09 55.98
CA GLU A 358 21.48 17.47 57.41
C GLU A 358 20.08 17.42 58.05
N ASP A 359 20.01 17.05 59.33
CA ASP A 359 18.76 16.91 60.09
C ASP A 359 17.84 18.13 59.98
N LYS A 360 18.41 19.33 59.92
CA LYS A 360 17.68 20.59 59.80
C LYS A 360 16.91 20.72 58.49
N LEU A 361 17.30 20.03 57.42
CA LEU A 361 16.69 20.10 56.10
C LEU A 361 15.78 18.90 55.79
N GLN A 362 15.72 17.90 56.67
CA GLN A 362 14.86 16.72 56.51
C GLN A 362 13.37 17.10 56.36
N HIS A 363 12.94 18.18 56.99
CA HIS A 363 11.56 18.68 56.89
C HIS A 363 11.16 19.11 55.46
N CYS A 364 12.12 19.44 54.59
CA CYS A 364 11.87 19.77 53.18
C CYS A 364 11.43 18.55 52.34
N PHE A 365 11.69 17.33 52.83
CA PHE A 365 11.50 16.09 52.08
C PHE A 365 10.43 15.17 52.68
N LEU A 366 9.80 15.57 53.78
CA LEU A 366 8.67 14.84 54.36
C LEU A 366 7.45 14.88 53.42
N ARG A 367 6.52 13.95 53.59
CA ARG A 367 5.28 13.95 52.80
C ARG A 367 4.49 15.25 53.02
N PRO A 368 4.28 16.08 51.98
CA PRO A 368 3.44 17.27 52.10
C PRO A 368 1.99 16.85 52.41
N LYS A 369 1.32 17.63 53.26
CA LYS A 369 -0.08 17.38 53.65
C LYS A 369 -1.02 18.36 52.98
N GLU A 370 -1.07 19.59 53.49
CA GLU A 370 -1.98 20.64 53.00
C GLU A 370 -1.23 21.71 52.19
N LYS A 371 0.02 21.99 52.57
CA LYS A 371 0.88 22.98 51.91
C LYS A 371 2.09 22.29 51.31
N ALA A 372 2.67 22.94 50.31
CA ALA A 372 3.95 22.54 49.74
C ALA A 372 5.06 22.63 50.80
N ASN A 373 6.08 21.78 50.65
CA ASN A 373 7.22 21.79 51.53
C ASN A 373 8.04 23.09 51.37
N VAL A 374 8.91 23.36 52.36
CA VAL A 374 9.99 24.33 52.19
C VAL A 374 10.90 23.85 51.06
N ALA A 375 11.28 24.75 50.15
CA ALA A 375 12.12 24.38 49.01
C ALA A 375 13.56 24.11 49.48
N CYS A 376 14.22 23.13 48.87
CA CYS A 376 15.60 22.75 49.21
C CYS A 376 16.51 22.69 47.98
N GLY A 377 17.76 23.09 48.12
CA GLY A 377 18.70 23.34 47.02
C GLY A 377 19.81 24.31 47.42
N ALA A 378 20.38 25.01 46.43
CA ALA A 378 21.48 25.94 46.64
C ALA A 378 20.98 27.35 46.98
N GLN A 379 21.43 27.88 48.12
CA GLN A 379 21.20 29.29 48.48
C GLN A 379 22.04 30.26 47.62
N THR A 380 23.17 29.79 47.10
CA THR A 380 24.03 30.57 46.19
C THR A 380 24.56 29.62 45.14
N LEU A 381 23.81 29.49 44.04
CA LEU A 381 24.17 28.70 42.88
C LEU A 381 25.16 29.45 41.98
N ALA A 382 24.92 30.74 41.78
CA ALA A 382 25.72 31.63 40.95
C ALA A 382 25.44 33.10 41.35
N THR A 383 26.20 34.02 40.77
CA THR A 383 25.91 35.46 40.78
C THR A 383 25.28 35.89 39.45
N ALA A 384 24.52 36.99 39.45
CA ALA A 384 23.98 37.58 38.23
C ALA A 384 25.12 37.97 37.26
N THR A 385 26.21 38.50 37.81
CA THR A 385 27.41 38.86 37.05
C THR A 385 28.03 37.66 36.34
N GLU A 386 28.15 36.51 37.02
CA GLU A 386 28.65 35.26 36.43
C GLU A 386 27.76 34.75 35.29
N LEU A 387 26.43 34.80 35.44
CA LEU A 387 25.53 34.34 34.40
C LEU A 387 25.61 35.22 33.14
N GLU A 388 25.77 36.52 33.30
CA GLU A 388 25.88 37.47 32.18
C GLU A 388 27.22 37.37 31.47
N THR A 389 28.31 37.43 32.22
CA THR A 389 29.67 37.33 31.66
C THR A 389 29.95 35.95 31.08
N GLY A 390 29.34 34.90 31.65
CA GLY A 390 29.41 33.52 31.15
C GLY A 390 28.48 33.21 29.99
N GLY A 391 27.66 34.15 29.52
CA GLY A 391 26.79 33.97 28.34
C GLY A 391 25.55 33.09 28.57
N PHE A 392 25.16 32.85 29.82
CA PHE A 392 23.96 32.07 30.18
C PHE A 392 22.65 32.82 29.91
N ILE A 393 22.72 34.16 29.77
CA ILE A 393 21.60 35.00 29.39
C ILE A 393 21.63 35.24 27.88
N GLN A 394 20.62 34.72 27.16
CA GLN A 394 20.45 34.97 25.73
C GLN A 394 19.07 35.57 25.46
N SER A 395 19.02 36.64 24.68
CA SER A 395 17.76 37.30 24.31
C SER A 395 16.87 37.61 25.53
N ASN A 396 17.48 38.20 26.58
CA ASN A 396 16.80 38.55 27.83
C ASN A 396 16.16 37.35 28.58
N THR A 397 16.68 36.14 28.35
CA THR A 397 16.12 34.90 28.89
C THR A 397 17.20 34.04 29.55
N LEU A 398 16.89 33.49 30.73
CA LEU A 398 17.71 32.51 31.44
C LEU A 398 17.11 31.11 31.29
N HIS A 399 17.94 30.12 30.95
CA HIS A 399 17.55 28.72 30.82
C HIS A 399 17.91 27.93 32.08
N MET A 400 16.90 27.47 32.80
CA MET A 400 17.01 26.64 34.00
C MET A 400 16.63 25.17 33.73
N PHE A 401 17.12 24.28 34.58
CA PHE A 401 16.73 22.87 34.58
C PHE A 401 16.62 22.28 35.97
N LEU A 402 15.73 21.29 36.10
CA LEU A 402 15.63 20.36 37.22
C LEU A 402 15.71 18.94 36.67
N GLU A 403 16.62 18.13 37.21
CA GLU A 403 16.77 16.71 36.88
C GLU A 403 16.61 15.88 38.13
N ILE A 404 15.82 14.81 38.07
CA ILE A 404 15.63 13.88 39.19
C ILE A 404 16.06 12.49 38.75
N GLU A 405 16.84 11.83 39.60
CA GLU A 405 17.26 10.44 39.46
C GLU A 405 16.13 9.48 39.89
N PRO A 406 16.08 8.27 39.32
CA PRO A 406 14.95 7.36 39.42
C PRO A 406 14.57 6.79 40.79
#